data_AF-A0A838J494-F1
#
_entry.id   AF-A0A838J494-F1
#
_cell.length_a   1.000
_cell.length_b   1.000
_cell.length_c   1.000
_cell.angle_alpha   90.00
_cell.angle_beta   90.00
_cell.angle_gamma   90.00
#
_symmetry.space_group_name_H-M   'P 1'
#
loop_
_entity.id
_entity.type
_entity.pdbx_description
1 polymer ?
#
loop_
_entity_poly.entity_id
_entity_poly.type
_entity_poly.pdbx_seq_one_letter_code
_entity_poly.pdbx_strand_id
1 'polypeptide(L)'
;MAVSEVTQMRERIANEYRAAKWGLSGLAYGTPKHQFITARMERIEDSREKLAVCVGHEQAMTIVAETLVSIPDKPQRDAVVEVIKHVRGDTEKTAHFLDHIRDAWETIDLLVQEFGQEDAHT
;
A
#
# COMPACT_ATOMS: atom_id res chain seq x y z
N MET A 1 5.97 -14.35 -21.28
CA MET A 1 4.85 -14.37 -20.31
C MET A 1 5.34 -14.21 -18.87
N ALA A 2 6.43 -14.86 -18.46
CA ALA A 2 6.96 -14.79 -17.08
C ALA A 2 7.26 -13.37 -16.52
N VAL A 3 7.74 -12.41 -17.34
CA VAL A 3 8.09 -11.07 -16.84
C VAL A 3 6.87 -10.30 -16.33
N SER A 4 5.72 -10.39 -17.02
CA SER A 4 4.50 -9.70 -16.60
C SER A 4 3.92 -10.28 -15.31
N GLU A 5 4.03 -11.60 -15.14
CA GLU A 5 3.54 -12.29 -13.94
C GLU A 5 4.40 -11.94 -12.72
N VAL A 6 5.73 -11.92 -12.88
CA VAL A 6 6.66 -11.51 -11.82
C VAL A 6 6.42 -10.04 -11.40
N THR A 7 6.17 -9.15 -12.37
CA THR A 7 5.83 -7.75 -12.07
C THR A 7 4.53 -7.63 -11.26
N GLN A 8 3.48 -8.35 -11.66
CA GLN A 8 2.21 -8.34 -10.94
C GLN A 8 2.35 -8.92 -9.52
N MET A 9 3.16 -9.97 -9.35
CA MET A 9 3.44 -10.55 -8.03
C MET A 9 4.20 -9.58 -7.14
N ARG A 10 5.19 -8.85 -7.68
CA ARG A 10 5.91 -7.78 -6.97
C ARG A 10 4.96 -6.70 -6.48
N GLU A 11 4.07 -6.21 -7.34
CA GLU A 11 3.08 -5.18 -6.97
C GLU A 11 2.14 -5.66 -5.87
N ARG A 12 1.67 -6.91 -5.96
CA ARG A 12 0.84 -7.52 -4.92
C ARG A 12 1.57 -7.58 -3.57
N ILE A 13 2.81 -8.08 -3.55
CA ILE A 13 3.64 -8.12 -2.34
C ILE A 13 3.83 -6.71 -1.76
N ALA A 14 4.11 -5.73 -2.62
CA ALA A 14 4.29 -4.35 -2.19
C ALA A 14 3.02 -3.78 -1.55
N ASN A 15 1.85 -4.03 -2.14
CA ASN A 15 0.58 -3.52 -1.63
C ASN A 15 0.16 -4.21 -0.33
N GLU A 16 0.37 -5.53 -0.18
CA GLU A 16 0.13 -6.24 1.08
C GLU A 16 1.02 -5.69 2.21
N TYR A 17 2.30 -5.45 1.93
CA TYR A 17 3.21 -4.91 2.92
C TYR A 17 2.93 -3.45 3.26
N ARG A 18 2.63 -2.59 2.27
CA ARG A 18 2.19 -1.21 2.53
C ARG A 18 0.94 -1.17 3.40
N ALA A 19 -0.04 -2.04 3.15
CA ALA A 19 -1.24 -2.14 3.97
C ALA A 19 -0.91 -2.49 5.42
N ALA A 20 0.00 -3.45 5.65
CA ALA A 20 0.46 -3.83 6.98
C ALA A 20 1.27 -2.70 7.66
N LYS A 21 2.24 -2.12 6.95
CA LYS A 21 3.16 -1.08 7.43
C LYS A 21 2.42 0.21 7.82
N TRP A 22 1.50 0.67 6.98
CA TRP A 22 0.75 1.91 7.21
C TRP A 22 -0.54 1.71 8.00
N GLY A 23 -0.93 0.46 8.28
CA GLY A 23 -2.13 0.15 9.05
C GLY A 23 -3.44 0.59 8.39
N LEU A 24 -3.46 0.78 7.07
CA LEU A 24 -4.54 1.39 6.26
C LEU A 24 -5.88 0.63 6.23
N SER A 25 -6.10 -0.33 7.12
CA SER A 25 -7.42 -0.96 7.33
C SER A 25 -7.61 -1.55 8.73
N GLY A 26 -6.59 -1.49 9.60
CA GLY A 26 -6.72 -1.89 11.00
C GLY A 26 -7.53 -0.90 11.85
N LEU A 27 -7.57 0.38 11.45
CA LEU A 27 -8.27 1.44 12.19
C LEU A 27 -9.78 1.51 11.90
N ALA A 28 -10.23 1.02 10.73
CA ALA A 28 -11.61 1.26 10.28
C ALA A 28 -12.63 0.18 10.69
N TYR A 29 -12.20 -0.96 11.26
CA TYR A 29 -13.09 -2.13 11.40
C TYR A 29 -12.99 -2.91 12.71
N GLY A 30 -12.39 -2.35 13.77
CA GLY A 30 -12.33 -3.02 15.08
C GLY A 30 -11.55 -4.34 15.11
N THR A 31 -10.86 -4.69 14.02
CA THR A 31 -9.99 -5.86 13.96
C THR A 31 -8.72 -5.56 14.76
N PRO A 32 -8.28 -6.45 15.68
CA PRO A 32 -7.01 -6.29 16.36
C PRO A 32 -5.91 -6.09 15.32
N LYS A 33 -5.15 -4.99 15.44
CA LYS A 33 -4.06 -4.60 14.53
C LYS A 33 -3.15 -5.78 14.19
N HIS A 34 -2.91 -6.68 15.15
CA HIS A 34 -2.13 -7.91 14.96
C HIS A 34 -2.76 -8.91 13.99
N GLN A 35 -4.05 -9.24 14.12
CA GLN A 35 -4.72 -10.18 13.20
C GLN A 35 -4.71 -9.66 11.77
N PHE A 36 -4.92 -8.36 11.60
CA PHE A 36 -4.82 -7.71 10.30
C PHE A 36 -3.41 -7.83 9.71
N ILE A 37 -2.38 -7.48 10.48
CA ILE A 37 -0.98 -7.58 10.02
C ILE A 37 -0.62 -9.04 9.69
N THR A 38 -0.99 -10.00 10.54
CA THR A 38 -0.72 -11.43 10.33
C THR A 38 -1.31 -11.91 9.00
N ALA A 39 -2.58 -11.61 8.73
CA ALA A 39 -3.21 -12.00 7.47
C ALA A 39 -2.53 -11.39 6.22
N ARG A 40 -1.91 -10.22 6.35
CA ARG A 40 -1.12 -9.60 5.26
C ARG A 40 0.21 -10.30 5.06
N MET A 41 0.89 -10.66 6.15
CA MET A 41 2.15 -11.42 6.07
C MET A 41 1.94 -12.80 5.46
N GLU A 42 0.85 -13.49 5.79
CA GLU A 42 0.48 -14.77 5.17
C GLU A 42 0.26 -14.62 3.66
N ARG A 43 -0.41 -13.55 3.20
CA ARG A 43 -0.60 -13.30 1.76
C ARG A 43 0.70 -12.96 1.02
N ILE A 44 1.66 -12.33 1.69
CA ILE A 44 3.01 -12.12 1.14
C ILE A 44 3.69 -13.47 0.96
N GLU A 45 3.56 -14.37 1.93
CA GLU A 45 4.12 -15.72 1.86
C GLU A 45 3.51 -16.54 0.71
N ASP A 46 2.18 -16.55 0.57
CA ASP A 46 1.49 -17.18 -0.57
C ASP A 46 1.98 -16.63 -1.92
N SER A 47 2.24 -15.32 -1.97
CA SER A 47 2.72 -14.65 -3.19
C SER A 47 4.19 -15.00 -3.47
N ARG A 48 5.01 -15.14 -2.43
CA ARG A 48 6.40 -15.60 -2.52
C ARG A 48 6.47 -17.04 -3.02
N GLU A 49 5.63 -17.93 -2.53
CA GLU A 49 5.57 -19.32 -3.00
C GLU A 49 5.22 -19.39 -4.49
N LYS A 50 4.23 -18.62 -4.95
CA LYS A 50 3.87 -18.52 -6.37
C LYS A 50 5.00 -17.94 -7.20
N LEU A 51 5.67 -16.91 -6.69
CA LEU A 51 6.84 -16.32 -7.35
C LEU A 51 7.98 -17.34 -7.45
N ALA A 52 8.19 -18.16 -6.42
CA ALA A 52 9.22 -19.20 -6.40
C ALA A 52 9.00 -20.27 -7.47
N VAL A 53 7.76 -20.54 -7.88
CA VAL A 53 7.44 -21.41 -9.03
C VAL A 53 7.98 -20.81 -10.34
N CYS A 54 7.96 -19.48 -10.49
CA CYS A 54 8.37 -18.80 -11.72
C CYS A 54 9.87 -18.53 -11.79
N VAL A 55 10.52 -18.15 -10.67
CA VAL A 55 11.91 -17.66 -10.66
C VAL A 55 12.85 -18.46 -9.76
N GLY A 56 12.35 -19.49 -9.06
CA GLY A 56 13.11 -20.22 -8.05
C GLY A 56 13.03 -19.57 -6.67
N HIS A 57 13.25 -20.38 -5.63
CA HIS A 57 13.04 -19.99 -4.23
C HIS A 57 13.98 -18.87 -3.77
N GLU A 58 15.27 -18.95 -4.09
CA GLU A 58 16.23 -17.90 -3.72
C GLU A 58 15.91 -16.58 -4.40
N GLN A 59 15.66 -16.61 -5.71
CA GLN A 59 15.34 -15.39 -6.46
C GLN A 59 14.03 -14.76 -5.99
N ALA A 60 13.02 -15.56 -5.65
CA ALA A 60 11.77 -15.08 -5.08
C ALA A 60 11.99 -14.40 -3.72
N MET A 61 12.83 -14.98 -2.85
CA MET A 61 13.18 -14.38 -1.56
C MET A 61 13.90 -13.03 -1.74
N THR A 62 14.89 -12.96 -2.63
CA THR A 62 15.59 -11.71 -2.95
C THR A 62 14.62 -10.64 -3.46
N ILE A 63 13.73 -11.00 -4.38
CA ILE A 63 12.71 -10.09 -4.90
C ILE A 63 11.81 -9.56 -3.79
N VAL A 64 11.35 -10.42 -2.87
CA VAL A 64 10.53 -9.97 -1.74
C VAL A 64 11.33 -9.00 -0.87
N ALA A 65 12.54 -9.37 -0.44
CA ALA A 65 13.37 -8.52 0.40
C ALA A 65 13.63 -7.14 -0.22
N GLU A 66 14.00 -7.09 -1.50
CA GLU A 66 14.17 -5.84 -2.25
C GLU A 66 12.89 -5.00 -2.30
N THR A 67 11.75 -5.66 -2.54
CA THR A 67 10.44 -5.01 -2.57
C THR A 67 10.12 -4.38 -1.21
N LEU A 68 10.38 -5.08 -0.11
CA LEU A 68 10.15 -4.58 1.25
C LEU A 68 11.02 -3.36 1.58
N VAL A 69 12.30 -3.38 1.20
CA VAL A 69 13.24 -2.27 1.40
C VAL A 69 12.85 -1.05 0.57
N SER A 70 12.29 -1.24 -0.63
CA SER A 70 11.89 -0.14 -1.51
C SER A 70 10.67 0.66 -1.03
N ILE A 71 9.93 0.16 -0.03
CA ILE A 71 8.67 0.77 0.40
C ILE A 71 8.95 1.91 1.39
N PRO A 72 8.54 3.15 1.08
CA PRO A 72 8.82 4.30 1.92
C PRO A 72 8.15 4.19 3.29
N ASP A 73 8.71 4.84 4.31
CA ASP A 73 8.13 4.89 5.66
C ASP A 73 6.86 5.72 5.69
N LYS A 74 6.88 6.88 5.02
CA LYS A 74 5.72 7.75 4.91
C LYS A 74 4.87 7.32 3.70
N PRO A 75 3.54 7.20 3.87
CA PRO A 75 2.65 6.94 2.74
C PRO A 75 2.66 8.12 1.76
N GLN A 76 2.84 7.80 0.48
CA GLN A 76 2.63 8.73 -0.62
C GLN A 76 1.18 8.59 -1.10
N ARG A 77 0.54 9.70 -1.51
CA ARG A 77 -0.88 9.73 -1.89
C ARG A 77 -1.25 8.67 -2.93
N ASP A 78 -0.48 8.56 -4.01
CA ASP A 78 -0.73 7.56 -5.06
C ASP A 78 -0.60 6.13 -4.52
N ALA A 79 0.39 5.87 -3.67
CA ALA A 79 0.55 4.56 -3.06
C ALA A 79 -0.58 4.22 -2.08
N VAL A 80 -1.16 5.22 -1.39
CA VAL A 80 -2.36 5.03 -0.55
C VAL A 80 -3.56 4.63 -1.41
N VAL A 81 -3.75 5.30 -2.55
CA VAL A 81 -4.83 4.97 -3.50
C VAL A 81 -4.71 3.51 -3.97
N GLU A 82 -3.53 3.11 -4.41
CA GLU A 82 -3.30 1.74 -4.90
C GLU A 82 -3.48 0.68 -3.82
N VAL A 83 -3.04 0.96 -2.59
CA VAL A 83 -3.27 0.06 -1.45
C VAL A 83 -4.76 -0.05 -1.12
N ILE A 84 -5.51 1.04 -1.15
CA ILE A 84 -6.95 1.03 -0.86
C ILE A 84 -7.71 0.21 -1.92
N LYS A 85 -7.38 0.40 -3.21
CA LYS A 85 -7.94 -0.44 -4.29
C LYS A 85 -7.60 -1.91 -4.09
N HIS A 86 -6.34 -2.21 -3.76
CA HIS A 86 -5.90 -3.58 -3.52
C HIS A 86 -6.62 -4.23 -2.34
N VAL A 87 -6.81 -3.49 -1.24
CA VAL A 87 -7.40 -3.99 0.00
C VAL A 87 -8.91 -4.15 -0.09
N ARG A 88 -9.61 -3.17 -0.67
CA ARG A 88 -11.08 -3.11 -0.74
C ARG A 88 -11.65 -3.69 -2.03
N GLY A 89 -10.79 -3.99 -3.00
CA GLY A 89 -11.18 -4.32 -4.37
C GLY A 89 -11.45 -3.07 -5.20
N ASP A 90 -11.20 -3.19 -6.51
CA ASP A 90 -11.47 -2.14 -7.49
C ASP A 90 -12.96 -2.15 -7.84
N THR A 91 -13.75 -1.43 -7.05
CA THR A 91 -15.21 -1.34 -7.17
C THR A 91 -15.66 0.11 -7.21
N GLU A 92 -16.85 0.36 -7.72
CA GLU A 92 -17.45 1.70 -7.75
C GLU A 92 -17.51 2.34 -6.34
N LYS A 93 -17.80 1.55 -5.31
CA LYS A 93 -17.80 2.03 -3.91
C LYS A 93 -16.39 2.43 -3.44
N THR A 94 -15.36 1.72 -3.90
CA THR A 94 -13.98 2.08 -3.61
C THR A 94 -13.59 3.35 -4.36
N ALA A 95 -14.00 3.50 -5.62
CA ALA A 95 -13.75 4.71 -6.41
C ALA A 95 -14.37 5.96 -5.75
N HIS A 96 -15.65 5.91 -5.39
CA HIS A 96 -16.33 7.02 -4.70
C HIS A 96 -15.66 7.39 -3.36
N PHE A 97 -15.19 6.38 -2.61
CA PHE A 97 -14.44 6.65 -1.38
C PHE A 97 -13.08 7.32 -1.64
N LEU A 98 -12.39 6.94 -2.71
CA LEU A 98 -11.12 7.54 -3.11
C LEU A 98 -11.31 8.98 -3.59
N ASP A 99 -12.41 9.29 -4.25
CA ASP A 99 -12.74 10.66 -4.66
C ASP A 99 -12.87 11.57 -3.43
N HIS A 100 -13.57 11.13 -2.38
CA HIS A 100 -13.59 11.88 -1.11
C HIS A 100 -12.22 12.09 -0.46
N ILE A 101 -11.33 11.09 -0.55
CA ILE A 101 -9.96 11.24 -0.03
C ILE A 101 -9.20 12.28 -0.84
N ARG A 102 -9.38 12.31 -2.17
CA ARG A 102 -8.75 13.29 -3.06
C ARG A 102 -9.27 14.70 -2.78
N ASP A 103 -10.58 14.87 -2.66
CA ASP A 103 -11.20 16.15 -2.30
C ASP A 103 -10.64 16.68 -0.96
N ALA A 104 -10.49 15.79 0.03
CA ALA A 104 -9.91 16.15 1.32
C ALA A 104 -8.44 16.55 1.21
N TRP A 105 -7.66 15.87 0.37
CA TRP A 105 -6.27 16.24 0.10
C TRP A 105 -6.15 17.59 -0.60
N GLU A 106 -6.98 17.86 -1.60
CA GLU A 106 -7.03 19.17 -2.28
C GLU A 106 -7.40 20.28 -1.29
N THR A 107 -8.38 20.02 -0.40
CA THR A 107 -8.75 20.96 0.66
C THR A 107 -7.57 21.24 1.60
N ILE A 108 -6.84 20.20 2.02
CA ILE A 108 -5.66 20.36 2.87
C ILE A 108 -4.56 21.15 2.13
N ASP A 109 -4.32 20.88 0.86
CA ASP A 109 -3.31 21.60 0.08
C ASP A 109 -3.64 23.10 -0.02
N LEU A 110 -4.91 23.44 -0.25
CA LEU A 110 -5.39 24.83 -0.24
C LEU A 110 -5.17 25.47 1.13
N LEU A 111 -5.50 24.77 2.22
CA LEU A 111 -5.28 25.30 3.58
C LEU A 111 -3.79 25.50 3.89
N VAL A 112 -2.92 24.58 3.47
CA VAL A 112 -1.47 24.72 3.63
C VAL A 112 -0.94 25.88 2.79
N GLN A 113 -1.47 26.11 1.59
CA GLN A 113 -1.09 27.25 0.77
C GLN A 113 -1.49 28.59 1.42
N GLU A 114 -2.73 28.69 1.91
CA GLU A 114 -3.28 29.94 2.45
C GLU A 114 -2.78 30.26 3.86
N PHE A 115 -2.53 29.24 4.70
CA PHE A 115 -2.22 29.42 6.12
C PHE A 115 -0.86 28.84 6.54
N GLY A 116 -0.12 28.15 5.66
CA GLY A 116 1.14 27.50 6.00
C GLY A 116 2.39 28.40 5.98
N GLN A 117 2.24 29.71 5.76
CA GLN A 117 3.35 30.68 5.71
C GLN A 117 3.58 31.47 7.02
N GLU A 118 2.85 31.19 8.11
CA GLU A 118 2.88 32.04 9.31
C GLU A 118 4.19 31.98 10.15
N ASP A 119 5.16 31.10 9.86
CA ASP A 119 6.36 30.92 10.70
C ASP A 119 7.65 31.59 10.18
N ALA A 120 7.58 32.62 9.32
CA ALA A 120 8.80 33.24 8.77
C ALA A 120 9.11 34.67 9.25
N HIS A 121 8.27 35.32 10.05
CA HIS A 121 8.51 36.71 10.48
C HIS A 121 8.12 36.93 11.95
N THR A 122 9.00 36.57 12.88
CA THR A 122 9.10 37.26 14.17
C THR A 122 10.54 37.28 14.67
#